data_AF-A0A1G5UVD9-F1
#
_entry.id   AF-A0A1G5UVD9-F1
#
_cell.length_a   1.000
_cell.length_b   1.000
_cell.length_c   1.000
_cell.angle_alpha   90.00
_cell.angle_beta   90.00
_cell.angle_gamma   90.00
#
_symmetry.space_group_name_H-M   'P 1'
#
loop_
_entity.id
_entity.type
_entity.pdbx_description
1 polymer ?
#
loop_
_entity_poly.entity_id
_entity_poly.type
_entity_poly.pdbx_seq_one_letter_code
_entity_poly.pdbx_strand_id
1 'polypeptide(L)'
;MAKMIALALLVAAPLSAPAVAAPAGSGSVSTLEAVTLVNPNDGGTAIELAQAYLRADRPGEAMTAYRRALTLDNVMLETRFGDAVWSHTVARQALKHETALSAR
;
A
#
# COMPACT_ATOMS: atom_id res chain seq x y z
N MET A 1 18.39 25.23 38.57
CA MET A 1 17.17 25.25 37.73
C MET A 1 17.40 26.21 36.58
N ALA A 2 17.91 25.72 35.44
CA ALA A 2 17.95 26.47 34.19
C ALA A 2 17.86 25.45 33.04
N LYS A 3 16.88 25.68 32.17
CA LYS A 3 16.33 24.79 31.15
C LYS A 3 17.01 25.09 29.81
N MET A 4 17.00 24.08 28.92
CA MET A 4 17.02 24.21 27.46
C MET A 4 18.36 24.57 26.79
N ILE A 5 18.99 23.56 26.20
CA ILE A 5 19.64 23.71 24.89
C ILE A 5 19.16 22.53 24.04
N ALA A 6 18.21 22.81 23.14
CA ALA A 6 17.76 21.89 22.12
C ALA A 6 18.83 21.83 21.03
N LEU A 7 19.54 20.70 20.96
CA LEU A 7 20.51 20.42 19.90
C LEU A 7 19.73 19.91 18.68
N ALA A 8 19.43 20.82 17.76
CA ALA A 8 18.92 20.49 16.44
C ALA A 8 20.02 19.79 15.62
N LEU A 9 19.97 18.46 15.56
CA LEU A 9 20.77 17.68 14.63
C LEU A 9 20.00 17.55 13.31
N LEU A 10 20.28 18.51 12.42
CA LEU A 10 19.94 18.47 11.01
C LEU A 10 20.75 17.36 10.34
N VAL A 11 20.18 16.15 10.22
CA VAL A 11 20.75 15.10 9.37
C VAL A 11 20.27 15.34 7.94
N ALA A 12 21.12 16.01 7.16
CA ALA A 12 21.03 15.97 5.72
C ALA A 12 21.80 14.73 5.23
N ALA A 13 21.08 13.75 4.69
CA ALA A 13 21.67 12.75 3.80
C ALA A 13 20.64 12.33 2.73
N PRO A 14 21.03 12.22 1.46
CA PRO A 14 20.13 12.03 0.34
C PRO A 14 19.81 10.55 0.19
N LEU A 15 18.54 10.19 0.15
CA LEU A 15 18.09 8.85 -0.21
C LEU A 15 17.21 8.95 -1.46
N SER A 16 17.85 9.27 -2.58
CA SER A 16 17.42 8.74 -3.86
C SER A 16 17.79 7.26 -3.90
N ALA A 17 17.05 6.45 -3.15
CA ALA A 17 17.03 5.02 -3.38
C ALA A 17 16.31 4.80 -4.72
N PRO A 18 16.80 3.94 -5.63
CA PRO A 18 15.91 3.41 -6.64
C PRO A 18 14.79 2.73 -5.85
N ALA A 19 13.55 3.12 -6.13
CA ALA A 19 12.41 2.31 -5.76
C ALA A 19 12.62 0.96 -6.45
N VAL A 20 13.34 0.05 -5.79
CA VAL A 20 13.28 -1.37 -6.08
C VAL A 20 11.83 -1.68 -5.81
N ALA A 21 11.04 -1.63 -6.88
CA ALA A 21 9.70 -2.16 -6.94
C ALA A 21 9.85 -3.61 -6.52
N ALA A 22 9.59 -3.88 -5.23
CA ALA A 22 9.42 -5.22 -4.75
C ALA A 22 8.38 -5.88 -5.66
N PRO A 23 8.56 -7.17 -6.03
CA PRO A 23 7.61 -7.85 -6.89
C PRO A 23 6.23 -7.72 -6.24
N ALA A 24 5.31 -7.09 -6.99
CA ALA A 24 3.97 -6.77 -6.54
C ALA A 24 3.33 -7.97 -5.83
N GLY A 25 3.24 -7.89 -4.50
CA GLY A 25 2.58 -8.90 -3.66
C GLY A 25 3.47 -9.85 -2.86
N SER A 26 4.76 -9.58 -2.61
CA SER A 26 5.56 -10.43 -1.69
C SER A 26 5.58 -9.98 -0.22
N GLY A 27 5.11 -8.77 0.10
CA GLY A 27 5.09 -8.26 1.47
C GLY A 27 4.18 -9.06 2.40
N SER A 28 4.61 -9.27 3.64
CA SER A 28 3.72 -9.71 4.73
C SER A 28 2.79 -8.57 5.13
N VAL A 29 1.64 -8.89 5.72
CA VAL A 29 0.71 -7.89 6.27
C VAL A 29 1.45 -6.91 7.19
N SER A 30 2.23 -7.41 8.15
CA SER A 30 2.94 -6.56 9.11
C SER A 30 3.97 -5.63 8.46
N THR A 31 4.68 -6.12 7.44
CA THR A 31 5.64 -5.29 6.71
C THR A 31 4.95 -4.18 5.92
N LEU A 32 3.81 -4.50 5.29
CA LEU A 32 3.07 -3.53 4.49
C LEU A 32 2.36 -2.50 5.38
N GLU A 33 1.83 -2.91 6.53
CA GLU A 33 1.32 -1.98 7.55
C GLU A 33 2.39 -0.96 7.95
N ALA A 34 3.64 -1.38 8.17
CA ALA A 34 4.74 -0.46 8.45
C ALA A 34 5.05 0.48 7.27
N VAL A 35 5.00 0.00 6.03
CA VAL A 35 5.23 0.84 4.83
C VAL A 35 4.15 1.93 4.70
N THR A 36 2.90 1.63 5.06
CA THR A 36 1.84 2.65 5.05
C THR A 36 2.07 3.79 6.04
N LEU A 37 2.94 3.62 7.05
CA LEU A 37 3.35 4.70 7.95
C LEU A 37 4.35 5.65 7.30
N VAL A 38 5.14 5.17 6.34
CA VAL A 38 6.12 5.98 5.61
C VAL A 38 5.45 6.72 4.46
N ASN A 39 4.60 6.03 3.69
CA ASN A 39 3.89 6.60 2.55
C ASN A 39 2.37 6.38 2.71
N PRO A 40 1.69 7.22 3.51
CA PRO A 40 0.28 7.01 3.86
C PRO A 40 -0.70 7.21 2.69
N ASN A 41 -0.26 7.94 1.65
CA ASN A 41 -1.09 8.29 0.49
C ASN A 41 -0.85 7.43 -0.74
N ASP A 42 0.04 6.43 -0.67
CA ASP A 42 0.32 5.56 -1.80
C ASP A 42 -0.78 4.50 -1.98
N GLY A 43 -1.56 4.64 -3.06
CA GLY A 43 -2.56 3.65 -3.44
C GLY A 43 -1.96 2.29 -3.80
N GLY A 44 -0.69 2.23 -4.20
CA GLY A 44 0.00 0.99 -4.53
C GLY A 44 0.24 0.11 -3.31
N THR A 45 0.81 0.69 -2.25
CA THR A 45 0.96 0.02 -0.96
C THR A 45 -0.39 -0.48 -0.42
N ALA A 46 -1.48 0.28 -0.60
CA ALA A 46 -2.82 -0.16 -0.20
C ALA A 46 -3.31 -1.38 -1.01
N ILE A 47 -3.00 -1.46 -2.31
CA ILE A 47 -3.27 -2.64 -3.15
C ILE A 47 -2.46 -3.85 -2.69
N GLU A 48 -1.18 -3.68 -2.38
CA GLU A 48 -0.33 -4.76 -1.88
C GLU A 48 -0.82 -5.29 -0.53
N LEU A 49 -1.21 -4.39 0.38
CA LEU A 49 -1.77 -4.74 1.67
C LEU A 49 -3.09 -5.52 1.50
N ALA A 50 -3.95 -5.10 0.58
CA ALA A 50 -5.18 -5.83 0.26
C ALA A 50 -4.90 -7.26 -0.22
N GLN A 51 -3.93 -7.44 -1.12
CA GLN A 51 -3.51 -8.77 -1.59
C GLN A 51 -2.86 -9.62 -0.48
N ALA A 52 -2.11 -9.00 0.43
CA ALA A 52 -1.57 -9.68 1.61
C ALA A 52 -2.69 -10.14 2.55
N TYR A 53 -3.72 -9.31 2.79
CA TYR A 53 -4.90 -9.73 3.56
C TYR A 53 -5.65 -10.90 2.90
N LEU A 54 -5.78 -10.92 1.56
CA LEU A 54 -6.39 -12.06 0.86
C LEU A 54 -5.57 -13.35 1.06
N ARG A 55 -4.24 -13.29 0.95
CA ARG A 55 -3.36 -14.45 1.21
C ARG A 55 -3.41 -14.93 2.66
N ALA A 56 -3.74 -14.04 3.58
CA ALA A 56 -3.91 -14.32 5.01
C ALA A 56 -5.35 -14.73 5.39
N ASP A 57 -6.21 -15.02 4.41
CA ASP A 57 -7.63 -15.39 4.61
C ASP A 57 -8.45 -14.34 5.39
N ARG A 58 -8.12 -13.04 5.18
CA ARG A 58 -8.76 -11.88 5.80
C ARG A 58 -9.49 -11.03 4.75
N PRO A 59 -10.54 -11.56 4.08
CA PRO A 59 -11.17 -10.88 2.95
C PRO A 59 -11.84 -9.55 3.30
N GLY A 60 -12.43 -9.41 4.50
CA GLY A 60 -13.06 -8.14 4.92
C GLY A 60 -12.06 -6.97 5.02
N GLU A 61 -10.85 -7.25 5.48
CA GLU A 61 -9.77 -6.26 5.58
C GLU A 61 -9.16 -5.96 4.22
N ALA A 62 -9.05 -6.98 3.36
CA ALA A 62 -8.70 -6.78 1.96
C ALA A 62 -9.66 -5.80 1.26
N MET A 63 -10.98 -5.98 1.43
CA MET A 63 -11.98 -5.09 0.83
C MET A 63 -11.88 -3.67 1.37
N THR A 64 -11.58 -3.52 2.65
CA THR A 64 -11.35 -2.21 3.28
C THR A 64 -10.10 -1.54 2.71
N ALA A 65 -9.02 -2.30 2.52
CA ALA A 65 -7.80 -1.81 1.88
C ALA A 65 -8.01 -1.44 0.40
N TYR A 66 -8.77 -2.23 -0.38
CA TYR A 66 -9.13 -1.86 -1.76
C TYR A 66 -9.97 -0.59 -1.81
N ARG A 67 -10.95 -0.41 -0.90
CA ARG A 67 -11.71 0.85 -0.80
C ARG A 67 -10.82 2.02 -0.46
N ARG A 68 -9.88 1.85 0.47
CA ARG A 68 -8.88 2.87 0.79
C ARG A 68 -8.03 3.22 -0.44
N ALA A 69 -7.59 2.24 -1.23
CA ALA A 69 -6.78 2.51 -2.42
C ALA A 69 -7.49 3.45 -3.43
N LEU A 70 -8.83 3.43 -3.50
CA LEU A 70 -9.63 4.34 -4.33
C LEU A 70 -9.67 5.78 -3.81
N THR A 71 -9.35 6.01 -2.54
CA THR A 71 -9.27 7.35 -1.93
C THR A 71 -7.85 7.89 -1.90
N LEU A 72 -6.87 7.11 -2.37
CA LEU A 72 -5.44 7.42 -2.37
C LEU A 72 -4.95 7.72 -3.78
N ASP A 73 -3.66 8.08 -3.87
CA ASP A 73 -3.01 8.38 -5.13
C ASP A 73 -3.12 7.19 -6.09
N ASN A 74 -3.60 7.48 -7.31
CA ASN A 74 -3.68 6.48 -8.35
C ASN A 74 -2.30 6.29 -8.97
N VAL A 75 -1.63 5.22 -8.60
CA VAL A 75 -0.26 4.92 -9.04
C VAL A 75 -0.25 3.75 -10.01
N MET A 76 0.74 3.74 -10.89
CA MET A 76 0.98 2.66 -11.82
C MET A 76 1.74 1.54 -11.11
N LEU A 77 1.21 0.32 -11.18
CA LEU A 77 1.78 -0.89 -10.63
C LEU A 77 2.29 -1.76 -11.77
N GLU A 78 3.45 -2.36 -11.56
CA GLU A 78 3.96 -3.38 -12.47
C GLU A 78 3.42 -4.75 -12.06
N THR A 79 2.85 -5.48 -13.00
CA THR A 79 2.38 -6.84 -12.79
C THR A 79 3.55 -7.82 -12.92
N ARG A 80 3.37 -9.05 -12.42
CA ARG A 80 4.37 -10.12 -12.58
C ARG A 80 4.70 -10.50 -14.03
N PHE A 81 3.91 -10.02 -14.99
CA PHE A 81 4.07 -10.31 -16.41
C PHE A 81 4.78 -9.17 -17.17
N GLY A 82 5.16 -8.08 -16.48
CA GLY A 82 5.79 -6.90 -17.08
C GLY A 82 4.79 -5.87 -17.64
N ASP A 83 3.49 -6.16 -17.58
CA ASP A 83 2.45 -5.18 -17.91
C ASP A 83 2.20 -4.21 -16.77
N ALA A 84 1.71 -3.02 -17.08
CA ALA A 84 1.36 -1.99 -16.10
C ALA A 84 -0.16 -1.92 -15.85
N VAL A 85 -0.56 -1.73 -14.60
CA VAL A 85 -1.95 -1.55 -14.18
C VAL A 85 -2.08 -0.46 -13.12
N TRP A 86 -3.12 0.36 -13.21
CA TRP A 86 -3.39 1.41 -12.22
C TRP A 86 -3.98 0.84 -10.93
N SER A 87 -3.55 1.35 -9.76
CA SER A 87 -4.04 0.90 -8.45
C SER A 87 -5.56 0.99 -8.34
N HIS A 88 -6.18 2.08 -8.85
CA HIS A 88 -7.64 2.22 -8.88
C HIS A 88 -8.33 1.17 -9.74
N THR A 89 -7.70 0.73 -10.84
CA THR A 89 -8.25 -0.32 -11.70
C THR A 89 -8.26 -1.65 -10.98
N VAL A 90 -7.17 -1.99 -10.27
CA VAL A 90 -7.08 -3.21 -9.45
C VAL A 90 -8.15 -3.20 -8.36
N ALA A 91 -8.27 -2.10 -7.61
CA ALA A 91 -9.27 -1.98 -6.54
C ALA A 91 -10.71 -2.09 -7.05
N ARG A 92 -11.06 -1.39 -8.14
CA ARG A 92 -12.40 -1.49 -8.74
C ARG A 92 -12.72 -2.92 -9.20
N GLN A 93 -11.74 -3.60 -9.79
CA GLN A 93 -11.93 -4.98 -10.23
C GLN A 93 -12.14 -5.92 -9.04
N ALA A 94 -11.36 -5.79 -7.97
CA ALA A 94 -11.51 -6.61 -6.77
C ALA A 94 -12.87 -6.43 -6.10
N LEU A 95 -13.34 -5.18 -5.96
CA LEU A 95 -14.62 -4.88 -5.32
C LEU A 95 -15.84 -5.34 -6.12
N LYS A 96 -15.76 -5.39 -7.46
CA LYS A 96 -16.82 -5.96 -8.30
C LYS A 96 -17.06 -7.46 -8.04
N HIS A 97 -15.99 -8.20 -7.74
CA HIS A 97 -16.14 -9.63 -7.42
C HIS A 97 -16.82 -9.85 -6.08
N GLU A 98 -16.60 -8.97 -5.10
CA GLU A 98 -17.26 -9.07 -3.79
C GLU A 98 -18.75 -8.77 -3.87
N THR A 99 -19.16 -7.72 -4.59
CA THR A 99 -20.58 -7.40 -4.77
C THR A 99 -21.35 -8.50 -5.51
N ALA A 100 -20.68 -9.27 -6.36
CA ALA A 100 -21.25 -10.43 -7.03
C ALA A 100 -21.43 -11.64 -6.08
N LEU A 101 -20.58 -11.78 -5.06
CA LEU A 101 -20.63 -12.88 -4.08
C LEU A 101 -21.65 -12.62 -2.95
N SER A 102 -21.86 -11.35 -2.58
CA SER A 102 -22.81 -10.96 -1.52
C SER A 102 -24.28 -10.89 -1.98
N ALA A 103 -24.53 -10.92 -3.30
CA ALA A 103 -25.88 -10.82 -3.88
C ALA A 103 -26.62 -12.17 -4.06
N ARG A 104 -26.21 -13.24 -3.38
CA ARG A 104 -26.80 -14.59 -3.50
C ARG A 104 -27.62 -15.01 -2.29
#